data_AF-A0A6N6RYZ3-F1
#
_entry.id   AF-A0A6N6RYZ3-F1
#
_cell.length_a   1.000
_cell.length_b   1.000
_cell.length_c   1.000
_cell.angle_alpha   90.00
_cell.angle_beta   90.00
_cell.angle_gamma   90.00
#
_symmetry.space_group_name_H-M   'P 1'
#
loop_
_entity.id
_entity.type
_entity.pdbx_description
1 polymer ?
#
loop_
_entity_poly.entity_id
_entity_poly.type
_entity_poly.pdbx_seq_one_letter_code
_entity_poly.pdbx_strand_id
1 'polypeptide(L)'
;MIMIIYLSFITASVSFTVTETKIFKPMREWVKKRVAFLGELLSCGYCFSYWVAFIMVAIYRPGLFESWWLLDYFLTALVIAWFAAFQWVVMCWLMEKTGK
;
A
#
# COMPACT_ATOMS: atom_id res chain seq x y z
N MET A 1 13.64 -1.00 -13.53
CA MET A 1 13.85 -2.07 -12.52
C MET A 1 13.99 -1.51 -11.11
N ILE A 2 15.06 -0.79 -10.78
CA ILE A 2 15.38 -0.33 -9.41
C ILE A 2 14.29 0.56 -8.81
N MET A 3 13.71 1.46 -9.62
CA MET A 3 12.64 2.37 -9.18
C MET A 3 11.41 1.62 -8.63
N ILE A 4 11.05 0.48 -9.20
CA ILE A 4 9.89 -0.33 -8.79
C ILE A 4 10.11 -0.90 -7.39
N ILE A 5 11.33 -1.37 -7.11
CA ILE A 5 11.69 -1.94 -5.81
C ILE A 5 11.58 -0.88 -4.72
N TYR A 6 12.07 0.34 -4.99
CA TYR A 6 11.89 1.47 -4.07
C TYR A 6 10.42 1.83 -3.88
N LEU A 7 9.64 1.92 -4.96
CA LEU A 7 8.20 2.21 -4.87
C LEU A 7 7.45 1.15 -4.05
N SER A 8 7.73 -0.14 -4.24
CA SER A 8 7.14 -1.22 -3.44
C SER A 8 7.48 -1.07 -1.97
N PHE A 9 8.74 -0.77 -1.65
CA PHE A 9 9.17 -0.62 -0.27
C PHE A 9 8.54 0.60 0.42
N ILE A 10 8.42 1.72 -0.29
CA ILE A 10 7.76 2.94 0.22
C ILE A 10 6.26 2.68 0.37
N THR A 11 5.60 2.05 -0.61
CA THR A 11 4.18 1.68 -0.54
C THR A 11 3.91 0.78 0.67
N ALA A 12 4.75 -0.22 0.90
CA ALA A 12 4.66 -1.11 2.05
C ALA A 12 4.82 -0.35 3.37
N SER A 13 5.83 0.51 3.46
CA SER A 13 6.14 1.29 4.66
C SER A 13 5.02 2.28 4.99
N VAL A 14 4.49 2.99 3.99
CA VAL A 14 3.35 3.90 4.16
C VAL A 14 2.10 3.15 4.56
N SER A 15 1.80 2.03 3.89
CA SER A 15 0.62 1.21 4.22
C SER A 15 0.70 0.64 5.63
N PHE A 16 1.85 0.09 6.03
CA PHE A 16 2.07 -0.39 7.39
C PHE A 16 1.94 0.72 8.42
N THR A 17 2.56 1.88 8.17
CA THR A 17 2.50 3.04 9.07
C THR A 17 1.06 3.49 9.27
N VAL A 18 0.31 3.66 8.18
CA VAL A 18 -1.07 4.17 8.23
C VAL A 18 -2.04 3.16 8.86
N THR A 19 -1.84 1.86 8.62
CA THR A 19 -2.76 0.81 9.08
C THR A 19 -2.51 0.40 10.54
N GLU A 20 -1.24 0.30 10.95
CA GLU A 20 -0.84 -0.34 12.22
C GLU A 20 -0.31 0.63 13.28
N THR A 21 0.15 1.84 12.93
CA THR A 21 0.70 2.73 13.97
C THR A 21 -0.40 3.29 14.87
N LYS A 22 -0.20 3.12 16.19
CA LYS A 22 -1.09 3.65 17.24
C LYS A 22 -1.26 5.16 17.17
N ILE A 23 -0.33 5.88 16.55
CA ILE A 23 -0.35 7.33 16.33
C ILE A 23 -1.52 7.73 15.41
N PHE A 24 -1.88 6.88 14.44
CA PHE A 24 -2.98 7.15 13.50
C PHE A 24 -4.34 6.59 13.94
N LYS A 25 -4.43 5.87 15.09
CA LYS A 25 -5.71 5.43 15.66
C LYS A 25 -6.76 6.55 15.82
N PRO A 26 -6.45 7.72 16.43
CA PRO A 26 -7.44 8.78 16.57
C PRO A 26 -7.86 9.36 15.21
N MET A 27 -6.93 9.47 14.25
CA MET A 27 -7.25 9.92 12.90
C MET A 27 -8.16 8.92 12.17
N ARG A 28 -7.93 7.62 12.33
CA ARG A 28 -8.74 6.57 11.72
C ARG A 28 -10.15 6.49 12.30
N GLU A 29 -10.33 6.66 13.60
CA GLU A 29 -11.67 6.77 14.20
C GLU A 29 -12.41 8.05 13.76
N TRP A 30 -11.68 9.15 13.62
CA TRP A 30 -12.24 10.41 13.12
C TRP A 30 -12.68 10.31 11.65
N VAL A 31 -11.86 9.66 10.81
CA VAL A 31 -12.19 9.38 9.40
C VAL A 31 -13.34 8.38 9.30
N LYS A 32 -13.38 7.34 10.15
CA LYS A 32 -14.49 6.38 10.21
C LYS A 32 -15.83 7.06 10.53
N LYS A 33 -15.83 8.10 11.38
CA LYS A 33 -17.01 8.92 11.67
C LYS A 33 -17.48 9.78 10.49
N ARG A 34 -16.58 10.15 9.57
CA ARG A 34 -16.89 11.01 8.42
C ARG A 34 -17.22 10.22 7.16
N VAL A 35 -16.49 9.12 6.91
CA VAL A 35 -16.62 8.30 5.71
C VAL A 35 -16.33 6.84 6.09
N ALA A 36 -17.38 6.03 6.23
CA ALA A 36 -17.27 4.62 6.62
C ALA A 36 -16.31 3.84 5.69
N PHE A 37 -16.37 4.13 4.38
CA PHE A 37 -15.54 3.51 3.35
C PHE A 37 -14.04 3.71 3.59
N LEU A 38 -13.59 4.93 3.91
CA LEU A 38 -12.17 5.18 4.19
C LEU A 38 -11.73 4.52 5.51
N GLY A 39 -12.62 4.45 6.51
CA GLY A 39 -12.32 3.78 7.78
C GLY A 39 -12.05 2.27 7.59
N GLU A 40 -12.73 1.64 6.64
CA GLU A 40 -12.60 0.23 6.30
C GLU A 40 -11.38 -0.02 5.40
N LEU A 41 -11.09 0.88 4.45
CA LEU A 41 -9.85 0.87 3.66
C LEU A 41 -8.61 1.00 4.55
N LEU A 42 -8.63 1.93 5.50
CA LEU A 42 -7.55 2.12 6.46
C LEU A 42 -7.41 0.93 7.41
N SER A 43 -8.42 0.04 7.46
CA SER A 43 -8.41 -1.18 8.28
C SER A 43 -7.80 -2.39 7.63
N CYS A 44 -7.63 -2.35 6.32
CA CYS A 44 -7.06 -3.44 5.57
C CYS A 44 -5.80 -2.93 4.86
N GLY A 45 -4.62 -3.26 5.39
CA GLY A 45 -3.34 -2.86 4.80
C GLY A 45 -3.17 -3.36 3.34
N TYR A 46 -3.86 -4.45 2.99
CA TYR A 46 -3.98 -4.94 1.61
C TYR A 46 -4.77 -4.00 0.70
N CYS A 47 -5.94 -3.53 1.15
CA CYS A 47 -6.74 -2.59 0.39
C CYS A 47 -6.00 -1.26 0.24
N PHE A 48 -5.37 -0.77 1.31
CA PHE A 48 -4.64 0.49 1.28
C PHE A 48 -3.43 0.44 0.33
N SER A 49 -2.68 -0.68 0.30
CA SER A 49 -1.53 -0.84 -0.58
C SER A 49 -1.90 -0.83 -2.07
N TYR A 50 -3.08 -1.32 -2.46
CA TYR A 50 -3.59 -1.17 -3.83
C TYR A 50 -3.78 0.30 -4.22
N TRP A 51 -4.41 1.09 -3.35
CA TRP A 51 -4.65 2.51 -3.61
C TRP A 51 -3.34 3.30 -3.64
N VAL A 52 -2.40 3.02 -2.72
CA VAL A 52 -1.09 3.68 -2.69
C VAL A 52 -0.27 3.31 -3.92
N ALA A 53 -0.26 2.04 -4.33
CA ALA A 53 0.44 1.60 -5.54
C ALA A 53 -0.14 2.25 -6.80
N PHE A 54 -1.47 2.36 -6.89
CA PHE A 54 -2.14 3.02 -8.01
C PHE A 54 -1.77 4.51 -8.10
N ILE A 55 -1.76 5.22 -6.96
CA ILE A 55 -1.33 6.62 -6.89
C ILE A 55 0.13 6.77 -7.30
N MET A 56 1.02 5.92 -6.77
CA MET A 56 2.45 5.99 -7.10
C MET A 56 2.71 5.72 -8.59
N VAL A 57 2.05 4.74 -9.18
CA VAL A 57 2.19 4.45 -10.61
C VAL A 57 1.60 5.58 -11.46
N ALA A 58 0.50 6.20 -11.04
CA ALA A 58 -0.07 7.36 -11.73
C ALA A 58 0.88 8.59 -11.72
N ILE A 59 1.57 8.83 -10.59
CA ILE A 59 2.52 9.95 -10.44
C ILE A 59 3.81 9.70 -11.23
N TYR A 60 4.44 8.54 -11.02
CA TYR A 60 5.79 8.27 -11.56
C TYR A 60 5.77 7.73 -12.97
N ARG A 61 4.62 7.28 -13.48
CA ARG A 61 4.45 6.64 -14.78
C ARG A 61 5.66 5.77 -15.19
N PRO A 62 6.01 4.71 -14.42
CA PRO A 62 7.03 3.75 -14.84
C PRO A 62 6.59 3.01 -16.12
N GLY A 63 7.12 3.40 -17.29
CA GLY A 63 6.94 2.65 -18.54
C GLY A 63 7.90 1.46 -18.59
N LEU A 64 7.38 0.22 -18.51
CA LEU A 64 8.17 -1.02 -18.54
C LEU A 64 8.18 -1.67 -19.92
N PHE A 65 7.05 -1.68 -20.64
CA PHE A 65 6.96 -2.14 -22.01
C PHE A 65 6.40 -1.06 -22.92
N GLU A 66 7.05 -0.92 -24.07
CA GLU A 66 6.68 -0.06 -25.20
C GLU A 66 5.61 -0.73 -26.07
N SER A 67 4.69 -1.48 -25.45
CA SER A 67 3.63 -2.22 -26.15
C SER A 67 2.29 -1.49 -26.04
N TRP A 68 1.64 -1.50 -24.88
CA TRP A 68 0.37 -0.80 -24.63
C TRP A 68 0.45 -0.01 -23.32
N TRP A 69 0.52 1.32 -23.43
CA TRP A 69 0.77 2.28 -22.34
C TRP A 69 -0.07 1.95 -21.09
N LEU A 70 -1.39 1.73 -21.23
CA LEU A 70 -2.32 1.49 -20.11
C LEU A 70 -2.15 0.14 -19.40
N LEU A 71 -1.89 -0.94 -20.16
CA LEU A 71 -1.82 -2.29 -19.61
C LEU A 71 -0.56 -2.44 -18.74
N ASP A 72 0.52 -1.80 -19.16
CA ASP A 72 1.79 -1.75 -18.43
C ASP A 72 1.67 -1.10 -17.06
N TYR A 73 1.00 0.05 -16.97
CA TYR A 73 0.77 0.69 -15.68
C TYR A 73 -0.06 -0.18 -14.76
N PHE A 74 -1.10 -0.82 -15.30
CA PHE A 74 -1.98 -1.65 -14.51
C PHE A 74 -1.24 -2.87 -13.95
N LEU A 75 -0.47 -3.58 -14.79
CA LEU A 75 0.33 -4.73 -14.35
C LEU A 75 1.40 -4.32 -13.32
N THR A 76 2.08 -3.20 -13.57
CA THR A 76 3.13 -2.69 -12.67
C THR A 76 2.56 -2.30 -11.31
N ALA A 77 1.40 -1.62 -11.28
CA ALA A 77 0.71 -1.29 -10.05
C ALA A 77 0.29 -2.55 -9.28
N LEU A 78 -0.21 -3.57 -9.99
CA LEU A 78 -0.63 -4.83 -9.37
C LEU A 78 0.55 -5.57 -8.73
N VAL A 79 1.69 -5.64 -9.42
CA VAL A 79 2.91 -6.28 -8.90
C VAL A 79 3.42 -5.52 -7.67
N ILE A 80 3.52 -4.20 -7.73
CA ILE A 80 3.94 -3.36 -6.59
C ILE A 80 2.99 -3.57 -5.39
N ALA A 81 1.67 -3.56 -5.63
CA ALA A 81 0.67 -3.78 -4.60
C ALA A 81 0.80 -5.16 -3.96
N TRP A 82 1.03 -6.21 -4.75
CA TRP A 82 1.23 -7.57 -4.26
C TRP A 82 2.48 -7.70 -3.39
N PHE A 83 3.62 -7.15 -3.84
CA PHE A 83 4.85 -7.16 -3.04
C PHE A 83 4.69 -6.37 -1.76
N ALA A 84 4.06 -5.19 -1.82
CA ALA A 84 3.82 -4.36 -0.64
C ALA A 84 2.87 -5.03 0.36
N ALA A 85 1.81 -5.67 -0.13
CA ALA A 85 0.88 -6.44 0.69
C ALA A 85 1.56 -7.65 1.36
N PHE A 86 2.40 -8.38 0.61
CA PHE A 86 3.18 -9.49 1.17
C PHE A 86 4.12 -9.00 2.27
N GLN A 87 4.85 -7.90 2.03
CA GLN A 87 5.71 -7.27 3.05
C GLN A 87 4.92 -6.84 4.28
N TRP A 88 3.72 -6.28 4.11
CA TRP A 88 2.85 -5.89 5.22
C TRP A 88 2.42 -7.10 6.06
N VAL A 89 1.99 -8.19 5.43
CA VAL A 89 1.64 -9.45 6.13
C VAL A 89 2.84 -10.02 6.90
N VAL A 90 4.02 -10.04 6.27
CA VAL A 90 5.26 -10.49 6.92
C VAL A 90 5.59 -9.64 8.14
N MET A 91 5.44 -8.31 8.05
CA MET A 91 5.68 -7.40 9.18
C MET A 91 4.65 -7.59 10.31
N CYS A 92 3.37 -7.77 9.99
CA CYS A 92 2.34 -8.06 11.00
C CYS A 92 2.61 -9.40 11.70
N TRP A 93 3.00 -10.43 10.94
CA TRP A 93 3.36 -11.73 11.49
C TRP A 93 4.59 -11.67 12.39
N LEU A 94 5.61 -10.89 12.00
CA LEU A 94 6.78 -10.61 12.83
C LEU A 94 6.41 -9.90 14.14
N MET A 95 5.52 -8.90 14.07
CA MET A 95 5.04 -8.17 15.25
C MET A 95 4.31 -9.09 16.23
N GLU A 96 3.43 -9.97 15.73
CA GLU A 96 2.73 -10.98 16.53
C GLU A 96 3.72 -11.94 17.21
N LYS A 97 4.76 -12.37 16.48
CA LYS A 97 5.86 -13.20 17.02
C LYS A 97 6.69 -12.49 18.10
N THR A 98 6.81 -11.17 18.04
CA THR A 98 7.60 -10.37 19.00
C THR A 98 6.82 -9.92 20.25
N GLY A 99 5.54 -10.26 20.39
CA GLY A 99 4.83 -10.19 21.67
C GLY A 99 4.70 -8.78 22.27
N LYS A 100 4.26 -7.79 21.48
CA LYS A 100 3.82 -6.47 21.97
C LYS A 100 2.43 -6.09 21.47
#